data_AF-A0AAV2J0M0-F1
#
_entry.id   AF-A0AAV2J0M0-F1
#
_cell.length_a   1.000
_cell.length_b   1.000
_cell.length_c   1.000
_cell.angle_alpha   90.00
_cell.angle_beta   90.00
_cell.angle_gamma   90.00
#
_symmetry.space_group_name_H-M   'P 1'
#
loop_
_entity.id
_entity.type
_entity.pdbx_description
1 polymer ?
#
loop_
_entity_poly.entity_id
_entity_poly.type
_entity_poly.pdbx_seq_one_letter_code
_entity_poly.pdbx_strand_id
1 'polypeptide(L)'
;MSSQCKKHFIQDTCFYECSPHLGPWIEEANQSWRKERISNVPLCLEDCESWYEDLEAEDRSSAPLDEAPSAVRISSLISVALGLREGG
;
A
#
# COMPACT_ATOMS: atom_id res chain seq x y z
N MET A 1 -4.54 -15.15 5.54
CA MET A 1 -4.75 -14.38 4.30
C MET A 1 -5.57 -15.18 3.29
N SER A 2 -6.84 -14.84 3.13
CA SER A 2 -7.74 -15.40 2.12
C SER A 2 -7.24 -15.16 0.71
N SER A 3 -7.77 -15.96 -0.20
CA SER A 3 -7.53 -15.81 -1.64
C SER A 3 -8.03 -14.48 -2.20
N GLN A 4 -9.03 -13.85 -1.59
CA GLN A 4 -9.54 -12.53 -2.02
C GLN A 4 -8.56 -11.43 -1.62
N CYS A 5 -8.17 -11.40 -0.34
CA CYS A 5 -7.13 -10.50 0.15
C CYS A 5 -5.81 -10.62 -0.65
N LYS A 6 -5.35 -11.84 -0.94
CA LYS A 6 -4.12 -12.08 -1.72
C LYS A 6 -4.18 -11.54 -3.15
N LYS A 7 -5.35 -11.51 -3.78
CA LYS A 7 -5.49 -10.93 -5.12
C LYS A 7 -5.21 -9.43 -5.12
N HIS A 8 -5.70 -8.70 -4.11
CA HIS A 8 -5.47 -7.27 -4.00
C HIS A 8 -3.98 -6.92 -3.85
N PHE A 9 -3.24 -7.66 -3.02
CA PHE A 9 -1.78 -7.46 -2.91
C PHE A 9 -1.03 -7.74 -4.23
N ILE A 10 -1.43 -8.79 -4.96
CA ILE A 10 -0.83 -9.08 -6.27
C ILE A 10 -1.16 -7.96 -7.26
N GLN A 11 -2.40 -7.48 -7.27
CA GLN A 11 -2.83 -6.40 -8.14
C GLN A 11 -2.09 -5.09 -7.84
N ASP A 12 -1.93 -4.73 -6.58
CA ASP A 12 -1.12 -3.58 -6.14
C ASP A 12 0.34 -3.73 -6.58
N THR A 13 0.92 -4.92 -6.44
CA THR A 13 2.29 -5.21 -6.91
C THR A 13 2.42 -5.04 -8.42
N CYS A 14 1.49 -5.62 -9.19
CA CYS A 14 1.48 -5.49 -10.63
C CYS A 14 1.32 -4.03 -11.06
N PHE A 15 0.45 -3.28 -10.37
CA PHE A 15 0.26 -1.85 -10.64
C PHE A 15 1.55 -1.08 -10.33
N TYR A 16 2.17 -1.31 -9.18
CA TYR A 16 3.41 -0.67 -8.76
C TYR A 16 4.58 -0.94 -9.72
N GLU A 17 4.79 -2.20 -10.12
CA GLU A 17 5.95 -2.62 -10.93
C GLU A 17 5.73 -2.43 -12.44
N CYS A 18 4.49 -2.50 -12.93
CA CYS A 18 4.21 -2.59 -14.37
C CYS A 18 3.49 -1.37 -14.95
N SER A 19 2.87 -0.52 -14.13
CA SER A 19 2.09 0.60 -14.66
C SER A 19 2.99 1.71 -15.23
N PRO A 20 2.92 2.00 -16.53
CA PRO A 20 3.70 3.08 -17.13
C PRO A 20 3.14 4.47 -16.78
N HIS A 21 1.99 4.53 -16.10
CA HIS A 21 1.27 5.77 -15.83
C HIS A 21 1.61 6.39 -14.48
N LEU A 22 2.51 5.79 -13.69
CA LEU A 22 2.83 6.25 -12.34
C LEU A 22 3.71 7.52 -12.29
N GLY A 23 4.28 7.95 -13.43
CA GLY A 23 5.23 9.07 -13.53
C GLY A 23 4.87 10.33 -12.72
N PRO A 24 3.63 10.86 -12.77
CA PRO A 24 3.25 12.06 -12.02
C PRO A 24 3.34 11.95 -10.49
N TRP A 25 3.40 10.73 -9.96
CA TRP A 25 3.38 10.43 -8.51
C TRP A 25 4.72 9.89 -8.02
N ILE A 26 5.77 9.95 -8.83
CA ILE A 26 7.13 9.55 -8.45
C ILE A 26 7.84 10.74 -7.80
N GLU A 27 8.39 10.50 -6.62
CA GLU A 27 9.18 11.46 -5.84
C GLU A 27 10.58 10.89 -5.55
N GLU A 28 11.59 11.74 -5.44
CA GLU A 28 12.92 11.30 -5.00
C GLU A 28 12.88 10.73 -3.58
N ALA A 29 13.60 9.62 -3.38
CA ALA A 29 13.77 8.98 -2.09
C ALA A 29 15.26 9.01 -1.69
N ASN A 30 15.53 9.44 -0.46
CA ASN A 30 16.88 9.46 0.09
C ASN A 30 17.17 8.18 0.90
N GLN A 31 17.06 7.02 0.24
CA GLN A 31 17.32 5.72 0.85
C GLN A 31 18.46 5.01 0.11
N SER A 32 19.24 4.21 0.83
CA SER A 32 20.42 3.51 0.27
C SER A 32 20.07 2.51 -0.84
N TRP A 33 18.83 2.02 -0.86
CA TRP A 33 18.36 0.96 -1.75
C TRP A 33 17.26 1.41 -2.73
N ARG A 34 16.73 2.63 -2.58
CA ARG A 34 15.71 3.19 -3.48
C ARG A 34 15.94 4.68 -3.67
N LYS A 35 16.08 5.10 -4.93
CA LYS A 35 16.27 6.51 -5.32
C LYS A 35 14.95 7.24 -5.57
N GLU A 36 13.88 6.49 -5.79
CA GLU A 36 12.55 7.02 -6.13
C GLU A 36 11.49 6.25 -5.35
N ARG A 37 10.42 6.94 -4.95
CA ARG A 37 9.25 6.37 -4.29
C ARG A 37 8.00 6.84 -5.01
N ILE A 38 6.94 6.05 -4.91
CA ILE A 38 5.63 6.41 -5.46
C ILE A 38 4.75 6.85 -4.30
N SER A 39 4.09 8.00 -4.46
CA SER A 39 3.55 8.79 -3.35
C SER A 39 2.23 9.44 -3.77
N ASN A 40 1.22 9.35 -2.92
CA ASN A 40 -0.10 9.99 -3.13
C ASN A 40 -0.79 9.63 -4.46
N VAL A 41 -0.70 8.36 -4.88
CA VAL A 41 -1.43 7.88 -6.06
C VAL A 41 -2.93 7.89 -5.75
N PRO A 42 -3.77 8.53 -6.58
CA PRO A 42 -5.21 8.54 -6.41
C PRO A 42 -5.78 7.18 -6.85
N LEU A 43 -5.87 6.25 -5.91
CA LEU A 43 -6.63 5.01 -6.10
C LEU A 43 -8.12 5.34 -6.24
N CYS A 44 -8.82 4.57 -7.07
CA CYS A 44 -10.27 4.62 -7.10
C CYS A 44 -10.84 4.26 -5.72
N LEU A 45 -11.94 4.88 -5.34
CA LEU A 45 -12.55 4.66 -4.02
C LEU A 45 -12.99 3.21 -3.87
N GLU A 46 -13.57 2.64 -4.92
CA GLU A 46 -14.08 1.27 -4.97
C GLU A 46 -12.95 0.23 -4.81
N ASP A 47 -11.78 0.48 -5.39
CA ASP A 47 -10.61 -0.38 -5.22
C ASP A 47 -10.11 -0.35 -3.77
N CYS A 48 -10.10 0.83 -3.15
CA CYS A 48 -9.69 1.00 -1.75
C CYS A 48 -10.68 0.34 -0.77
N GLU A 49 -11.98 0.54 -0.97
CA GLU A 49 -13.03 0.00 -0.10
C GLU A 49 -13.11 -1.53 -0.22
N SER A 50 -13.11 -2.08 -1.43
CA SER A 50 -13.15 -3.54 -1.62
C SER A 50 -11.94 -4.24 -1.02
N TRP A 51 -10.75 -3.64 -1.13
CA TRP A 51 -9.56 -4.19 -0.49
C TRP A 51 -9.66 -4.13 1.05
N TYR A 52 -10.17 -3.04 1.60
CA TYR A 52 -10.37 -2.90 3.04
C TYR A 52 -11.34 -3.95 3.60
N GLU A 53 -12.46 -4.17 2.93
CA GLU A 53 -13.46 -5.18 3.33
C GLU A 53 -12.88 -6.60 3.32
N ASP A 54 -12.11 -6.95 2.27
CA ASP A 54 -11.43 -8.24 2.17
C ASP A 54 -10.31 -8.42 3.20
N LEU A 55 -9.76 -7.32 3.74
CA LEU A 55 -8.77 -7.31 4.82
C LEU A 55 -9.40 -7.43 6.20
N GLU A 56 -10.54 -6.79 6.45
CA GLU A 56 -11.25 -6.88 7.73
C GLU A 56 -11.78 -8.29 8.00
N ALA A 57 -12.06 -9.06 6.96
CA ALA A 57 -12.45 -10.45 7.05
C ALA A 57 -11.30 -11.39 7.51
N GLU A 58 -10.07 -10.89 7.62
CA GLU A 58 -8.88 -11.68 7.98
C GLU A 58 -8.38 -11.42 9.41
N ASP A 59 -7.80 -12.44 10.05
CA ASP A 59 -7.01 -12.23 11.26
C ASP A 59 -5.68 -11.55 10.92
N ARG A 60 -5.54 -10.30 11.39
CA ARG A 60 -4.41 -9.38 11.19
C ARG A 60 -3.05 -9.97 11.63
N SER A 61 -3.08 -11.04 12.44
CA SER A 61 -1.89 -11.76 12.91
C SER A 61 -1.17 -12.56 11.80
N SER A 62 -1.82 -12.78 10.65
CA SER A 62 -1.32 -13.63 9.57
C SER A 62 -0.77 -12.88 8.35
N ALA A 63 -0.64 -11.54 8.43
CA ALA A 63 0.02 -10.76 7.39
C ALA A 63 1.50 -11.19 7.30
N PRO A 64 1.96 -11.79 6.19
CA PRO A 64 3.34 -12.24 6.07
C PRO A 64 4.24 -11.00 6.04
N LEU A 65 5.07 -10.83 7.07
CA LEU A 65 6.10 -9.78 7.10
C LEU A 65 7.15 -9.97 5.99
N ASP A 66 7.16 -11.13 5.32
CA ASP A 66 8.11 -11.53 4.27
C ASP A 66 7.54 -11.53 2.83
N GLU A 67 6.24 -11.31 2.61
CA GLU A 67 5.68 -11.02 1.27
C GLU A 67 5.34 -9.53 1.13
N ALA A 68 6.34 -8.67 1.36
CA ALA A 68 6.25 -7.25 1.07
C ALA A 68 6.92 -6.95 -0.28
N PRO A 69 6.19 -6.99 -1.41
CA PRO A 69 6.62 -6.22 -2.56
C PRO A 69 6.49 -4.75 -2.16
N SER A 70 7.64 -4.10 -1.98
CA SER A 70 7.72 -2.64 -2.01
C SER A 70 6.87 -1.85 -1.01
N ALA A 71 6.50 -2.37 0.18
CA ALA A 71 5.98 -1.59 1.33
C ALA A 71 5.25 -0.27 0.97
N VAL A 72 4.17 -0.34 0.19
CA VAL A 72 3.30 0.83 -0.02
C VAL A 72 2.50 1.03 1.26
N ARG A 73 2.74 2.18 1.88
CA ARG A 73 2.24 2.53 3.21
C ARG A 73 0.71 2.68 3.24
N ILE A 74 0.00 1.58 3.51
CA ILE A 74 -1.35 1.63 4.12
C ILE A 74 -1.29 2.29 5.53
N SER A 75 -0.08 2.49 6.08
CA SER A 75 0.16 3.11 7.38
C SER A 75 -0.13 4.62 7.45
N SER A 76 -0.06 5.37 6.35
CA SER A 76 -0.28 6.84 6.41
C SER A 76 -1.75 7.23 6.51
N LEU A 77 -2.67 6.48 5.88
CA LEU A 77 -4.11 6.77 5.98
C LEU A 77 -4.68 6.41 7.37
N ILE A 78 -4.20 5.33 7.98
CA ILE A 78 -4.61 4.92 9.34
C ILE A 78 -4.11 5.93 10.39
N SER A 79 -2.90 6.48 10.22
CA SER A 79 -2.35 7.47 11.17
C SER A 79 -3.10 8.81 11.12
N VAL A 80 -3.57 9.22 9.95
CA VAL A 80 -4.42 10.42 9.78
C VAL A 80 -5.83 10.17 10.33
N ALA A 81 -6.40 8.98 10.12
CA ALA A 81 -7.72 8.62 10.63
C ALA A 81 -7.76 8.40 12.17
N LEU A 82 -6.65 7.94 12.77
CA LEU A 82 -6.54 7.73 14.23
C LEU A 82 -5.98 8.93 15.01
N GLY A 83 -5.67 10.05 14.35
CA GLY A 83 -5.21 11.27 15.01
C GLY A 83 -3.89 11.12 15.79
N LEU A 84 -3.06 10.12 15.45
CA LEU A 84 -1.77 9.92 16.10
C LEU A 84 -0.76 10.91 15.51
N ARG A 85 -0.62 12.05 16.21
CA ARG A 85 0.41 13.05 16.01
C ARG A 85 1.79 12.42 16.22
N GLU A 86 2.55 12.22 15.14
CA GLU A 86 3.98 11.91 15.26
C GLU A 86 4.69 13.14 15.83
N GLY A 87 5.21 13.00 17.05
CA GLY A 87 6.11 13.97 17.67
C GLY A 87 7.54 13.48 17.53
N GLY A 88 8.46 14.41 17.23
CA GLY A 88 9.91 14.23 17.30
C GLY A 88 10.62 14.39 15.97
#